data_AF-A0AAQ3NBH6-F1
#
_entry.id   AF-A0AAQ3NBH6-F1
#
_cell.length_a   1.000
_cell.length_b   1.000
_cell.length_c   1.000
_cell.angle_alpha   90.00
_cell.angle_beta   90.00
_cell.angle_gamma   90.00
#
_symmetry.space_group_name_H-M   'P 1'
#
loop_
_entity.id
_entity.type
_entity.pdbx_description
1 polymer ?
#
loop_
_entity_poly.entity_id
_entity_poly.type
_entity_poly.pdbx_seq_one_letter_code
_entity_poly.pdbx_strand_id
1 'polypeptide(L)'
;MVLDPYNQTDHPDCKSRPDSGLSGITELDPGYITGPLSSVWKEWIKWCIEFGIEANAIIAVPYDWRLSPAMLEERDLYFHKLKYVLIFASGLLLTFETAYKLRGGPSLVFAHSLGNHVFRYFLEWLKLEIAPKHYNEWLDQHIHAYFAVGAPLLGAIETIEATLSGFTFGLPISERSLEVTVVVIGGKAHLFIRTRLEIAYAMSVVVSQLVHDL
;
A
#
# COMPACT_ATOMS: atom_id res chain seq x y z
N MET A 1 -10.32 -10.83 -11.87
CA MET A 1 -10.41 -12.11 -11.13
C MET A 1 -11.10 -11.87 -9.81
N VAL A 2 -12.20 -12.56 -9.55
CA VAL A 2 -13.08 -12.33 -8.39
C VAL A 2 -12.67 -13.28 -7.26
N LEU A 3 -12.56 -12.75 -6.04
CA LEU A 3 -12.34 -13.56 -4.84
C LEU A 3 -13.66 -14.17 -4.36
N ASP A 4 -13.59 -15.25 -3.60
CA ASP A 4 -14.79 -15.76 -2.94
C ASP A 4 -15.37 -14.69 -1.97
N PRO A 5 -16.67 -14.35 -2.06
CA PRO A 5 -17.25 -13.25 -1.31
C PRO A 5 -17.25 -13.45 0.21
N TYR A 6 -17.16 -14.68 0.70
CA TYR A 6 -17.28 -14.99 2.12
C TYR A 6 -15.92 -15.18 2.78
N ASN A 7 -15.02 -15.93 2.15
CA ASN A 7 -13.72 -16.26 2.71
C ASN A 7 -12.54 -15.53 2.03
N GLN A 8 -12.80 -14.73 0.99
CA GLN A 8 -11.80 -13.96 0.25
C GLN A 8 -10.64 -14.79 -0.32
N THR A 9 -10.88 -16.09 -0.57
CA THR A 9 -9.91 -16.98 -1.19
C THR A 9 -9.90 -16.83 -2.71
N ASP A 10 -8.78 -17.21 -3.32
CA ASP A 10 -8.65 -17.26 -4.77
C ASP A 10 -9.49 -18.42 -5.36
N HIS A 11 -9.79 -18.33 -6.66
CA HIS A 11 -10.41 -19.44 -7.38
C HIS A 11 -9.51 -20.69 -7.34
N PRO A 12 -10.03 -21.92 -7.18
CA PRO A 12 -9.21 -23.13 -7.06
C PRO A 12 -8.20 -23.32 -8.21
N ASP A 13 -8.60 -22.96 -9.43
CA ASP A 13 -7.77 -23.09 -10.63
C ASP A 13 -6.85 -21.89 -10.90
N CYS A 14 -6.98 -20.79 -10.16
CA CYS A 14 -6.18 -19.60 -10.43
C CYS A 14 -5.85 -18.79 -9.17
N LYS A 15 -4.56 -18.75 -8.86
CA LYS A 15 -4.01 -18.00 -7.74
C LYS A 15 -3.50 -16.64 -8.22
N SER A 16 -4.01 -15.56 -7.64
CA SER A 16 -3.61 -14.19 -7.98
C SER A 16 -2.75 -13.60 -6.87
N ARG A 17 -1.61 -12.99 -7.20
CA ARG A 17 -0.75 -12.30 -6.24
C ARG A 17 -0.38 -10.91 -6.75
N PRO A 18 -0.19 -9.93 -5.85
CA PRO A 18 0.29 -8.62 -6.26
C PRO A 18 1.69 -8.77 -6.88
N ASP A 19 2.01 -7.89 -7.84
CA ASP A 19 3.37 -7.75 -8.34
C ASP A 19 4.30 -7.26 -7.22
N SER A 20 5.61 -7.29 -7.44
CA SER A 20 6.62 -6.94 -6.43
C SER A 20 7.52 -5.79 -6.89
N GLY A 21 8.06 -5.02 -5.94
CA GLY A 21 8.99 -3.93 -6.26
C GLY A 21 8.33 -2.75 -6.96
N LEU A 22 9.17 -1.88 -7.55
CA LEU A 22 8.72 -0.61 -8.14
C LEU A 22 7.80 -0.80 -9.37
N SER A 23 7.92 -1.91 -10.10
CA SER A 23 7.01 -2.20 -11.23
C SER A 23 5.56 -2.28 -10.78
N GLY A 24 5.30 -2.87 -9.61
CA GLY A 24 3.95 -3.05 -9.07
C GLY A 24 3.22 -1.77 -8.67
N ILE A 25 3.90 -0.60 -8.71
CA ILE A 25 3.31 0.69 -8.34
C ILE A 25 3.46 1.79 -9.39
N THR A 26 4.27 1.57 -10.43
CA THR A 26 4.60 2.62 -11.41
C THR A 26 3.48 2.80 -12.43
N GLU A 27 3.09 1.72 -13.10
CA GLU A 27 2.06 1.68 -14.15
C GLU A 27 1.15 0.47 -13.90
N LEU A 28 -0.16 0.61 -14.10
CA LEU A 28 -1.10 -0.51 -13.93
C LEU A 28 -1.10 -1.46 -15.13
N ASP A 29 -0.91 -0.91 -16.32
CA ASP A 29 -0.83 -1.66 -17.58
C ASP A 29 0.39 -1.16 -18.36
N PRO A 30 1.56 -1.81 -18.19
CA PRO A 30 2.79 -1.37 -18.81
C PRO A 30 2.70 -1.51 -20.34
N GLY A 31 3.11 -0.46 -21.05
CA GLY A 31 3.10 -0.48 -22.51
C GLY A 31 3.36 0.88 -23.12
N TYR A 32 3.69 0.90 -24.42
CA TYR A 32 4.01 2.15 -25.13
C TYR A 32 2.83 3.14 -25.16
N ILE A 33 1.60 2.62 -25.23
CA ILE A 33 0.37 3.43 -25.26
C ILE A 33 -0.32 3.43 -23.88
N THR A 34 -0.40 2.28 -23.22
CA THR A 34 -1.16 2.07 -21.98
C THR A 34 -0.42 2.54 -20.73
N GLY A 35 0.92 2.48 -20.73
CA GLY A 35 1.75 2.89 -19.59
C GLY A 35 1.55 4.36 -19.19
N PRO A 36 1.69 5.33 -20.12
CA PRO A 36 1.45 6.74 -19.82
C PRO A 36 0.02 7.05 -19.33
N LEU A 37 -0.98 6.28 -19.76
CA LEU A 37 -2.38 6.45 -19.38
C LEU A 37 -2.72 5.79 -18.03
N SER A 38 -1.85 4.92 -17.53
CA SER A 38 -2.05 4.14 -16.31
C SER A 38 -0.97 4.37 -15.25
N SER A 39 -0.22 5.47 -15.38
CA SER A 39 0.81 5.87 -14.42
C SER A 39 0.20 6.24 -13.08
N VAL A 40 0.68 5.60 -12.00
CA VAL A 40 0.30 5.91 -10.61
C VAL A 40 1.46 6.62 -9.91
N TRP A 41 2.57 5.91 -9.65
CA TRP A 41 3.72 6.47 -8.94
C TRP A 41 4.91 6.82 -9.84
N LYS A 42 4.85 6.54 -11.15
CA LYS A 42 5.99 6.70 -12.06
C LYS A 42 6.60 8.11 -12.03
N GLU A 43 5.76 9.15 -12.13
CA GLU A 43 6.25 10.54 -12.14
C GLU A 43 6.78 10.97 -10.77
N TRP A 44 6.17 10.51 -9.68
CA TRP A 44 6.68 10.79 -8.33
C TRP A 44 8.04 10.11 -8.08
N ILE A 45 8.21 8.85 -8.50
CA ILE A 45 9.49 8.13 -8.39
C ILE A 45 10.57 8.82 -9.23
N LYS A 46 10.26 9.25 -10.46
CA LYS A 46 11.18 10.03 -11.29
C LYS A 46 11.62 11.31 -10.58
N TRP A 47 10.66 12.06 -10.02
CA TRP A 47 10.96 13.28 -9.29
C TRP A 47 11.86 13.02 -8.07
N CYS A 48 11.60 11.95 -7.31
CA CYS A 48 12.47 11.53 -6.21
C CYS A 48 13.91 11.26 -6.68
N ILE A 49 14.07 10.54 -7.80
CA ILE A 49 15.39 10.22 -8.36
C ILE A 49 16.11 11.48 -8.88
N GLU A 50 15.39 12.37 -9.56
CA GLU A 50 15.91 13.67 -10.02
C GLU A 50 16.32 14.57 -8.85
N PHE A 51 15.61 14.47 -7.73
CA PHE A 51 15.94 15.16 -6.48
C PHE A 51 17.16 14.54 -5.76
N GLY A 52 17.69 13.40 -6.25
CA GLY A 52 18.89 12.76 -5.71
C GLY A 52 18.62 11.61 -4.74
N ILE A 53 17.38 11.10 -4.66
CA ILE A 53 17.07 9.88 -3.92
C ILE A 53 17.54 8.68 -4.77
N GLU A 54 18.31 7.78 -4.15
CA GLU A 54 18.80 6.60 -4.86
C GLU A 54 17.62 5.64 -5.15
N ALA A 55 17.52 5.11 -6.37
CA ALA A 55 16.37 4.29 -6.77
C ALA A 55 16.20 3.02 -5.91
N ASN A 56 17.30 2.45 -5.41
CA ASN A 56 17.32 1.32 -4.47
C ASN A 56 16.90 1.70 -3.03
N ALA A 57 16.87 2.99 -2.70
CA ALA A 57 16.36 3.47 -1.42
C ALA A 57 14.83 3.62 -1.41
N ILE A 58 14.17 3.52 -2.56
CA ILE A 58 12.71 3.52 -2.68
C ILE A 58 12.23 2.08 -2.72
N ILE A 59 11.49 1.67 -1.69
CA ILE A 59 10.97 0.32 -1.54
C ILE A 59 9.44 0.36 -1.68
N ALA A 60 8.94 -0.17 -2.78
CA ALA A 60 7.51 -0.38 -2.95
C ALA A 60 7.03 -1.59 -2.15
N VAL A 61 5.88 -1.44 -1.47
CA VAL A 61 5.25 -2.53 -0.74
C VAL A 61 3.82 -2.74 -1.26
N PRO A 62 3.67 -3.24 -2.50
CA PRO A 62 2.36 -3.53 -3.09
C PRO A 62 1.66 -4.68 -2.35
N TYR A 63 0.33 -4.65 -2.38
CA TYR A 63 -0.52 -5.64 -1.73
C TYR A 63 -1.77 -5.93 -2.55
N ASP A 64 -2.44 -7.04 -2.23
CA ASP A 64 -3.72 -7.38 -2.85
C ASP A 64 -4.84 -6.50 -2.27
N TRP A 65 -5.08 -5.37 -2.92
CA TRP A 65 -6.07 -4.37 -2.52
C TRP A 65 -7.52 -4.86 -2.51
N ARG A 66 -7.78 -6.07 -3.03
CA ARG A 66 -9.10 -6.71 -2.98
C ARG A 66 -9.42 -7.25 -1.58
N LEU A 67 -8.38 -7.58 -0.80
CA LEU A 67 -8.51 -8.17 0.53
C LEU A 67 -8.80 -7.15 1.62
N SER A 68 -9.48 -7.61 2.67
CA SER A 68 -9.52 -6.89 3.94
C SER A 68 -8.14 -6.91 4.63
N PRO A 69 -7.83 -5.94 5.50
CA PRO A 69 -6.56 -5.92 6.23
C PRO A 69 -6.27 -7.18 7.04
N ALA A 70 -7.28 -7.81 7.65
CA ALA A 70 -7.10 -9.08 8.36
C ALA A 70 -6.66 -10.20 7.41
N MET A 71 -7.30 -10.30 6.24
CA MET A 71 -6.96 -11.32 5.24
C MET A 71 -5.60 -11.06 4.57
N LEU A 72 -5.14 -9.81 4.49
CA LEU A 72 -3.78 -9.51 4.03
C LEU A 72 -2.73 -10.17 4.92
N GLU A 73 -2.99 -10.23 6.23
CA GLU A 73 -2.11 -10.92 7.16
C GLU A 73 -2.29 -12.43 7.12
N GLU A 74 -3.51 -12.93 7.31
CA GLU A 74 -3.77 -14.38 7.37
C GLU A 74 -3.37 -15.12 6.08
N ARG A 75 -3.63 -14.52 4.92
CA ARG A 75 -3.38 -15.17 3.61
C ARG A 75 -1.96 -14.96 3.11
N ASP A 76 -1.45 -13.74 3.26
CA ASP A 76 -0.23 -13.30 2.56
C ASP A 76 0.91 -12.86 3.50
N LEU A 77 0.72 -12.89 4.83
CA LEU A 77 1.68 -12.43 5.85
C LEU A 77 2.18 -11.02 5.57
N TYR A 78 1.28 -10.15 5.08
CA TYR A 78 1.64 -8.85 4.55
C TYR A 78 2.24 -7.94 5.63
N PHE A 79 1.69 -7.92 6.86
CA PHE A 79 2.17 -7.03 7.92
C PHE A 79 3.49 -7.52 8.50
N HIS A 80 3.69 -8.84 8.59
CA HIS A 80 5.01 -9.39 8.89
C HIS A 80 6.05 -8.94 7.86
N LYS A 81 5.76 -9.07 6.56
CA LYS A 81 6.67 -8.62 5.49
C LYS A 81 6.94 -7.11 5.58
N LEU A 82 5.91 -6.28 5.78
CA LEU A 82 6.07 -4.84 5.93
C LEU A 82 6.94 -4.48 7.15
N LYS A 83 6.75 -5.15 8.30
CA LYS A 83 7.59 -5.00 9.49
C LYS A 83 9.05 -5.34 9.17
N TYR A 84 9.32 -6.45 8.50
CA TYR A 84 10.68 -6.84 8.11
C TYR A 84 11.29 -5.85 7.11
N VAL A 85 10.51 -5.33 6.16
CA VAL A 85 10.95 -4.29 5.23
C VAL A 85 11.38 -3.04 6.00
N LEU A 86 10.59 -2.58 6.98
CA LEU A 86 10.92 -1.42 7.81
C LEU A 86 12.18 -1.65 8.66
N ILE A 87 12.34 -2.84 9.25
CA ILE A 87 13.52 -3.24 10.02
C ILE A 87 14.78 -3.28 9.14
N PHE A 88 14.65 -3.83 7.93
CA PHE A 88 15.75 -3.93 6.97
C PHE A 88 16.13 -2.55 6.43
N ALA A 89 15.13 -1.76 6.01
CA ALA A 89 15.30 -0.40 5.51
C ALA A 89 15.97 0.52 6.56
N SER A 90 15.57 0.40 7.82
CA SER A 90 16.17 1.20 8.89
C SER A 90 17.55 0.70 9.36
N GLY A 91 18.07 -0.39 8.81
CA GLY A 91 19.43 -0.84 9.09
C GLY A 91 19.65 -1.59 10.41
N LEU A 92 18.61 -2.18 11.03
CA LEU A 92 18.78 -3.00 12.25
C LEU A 92 19.43 -4.38 11.97
N LEU A 93 19.80 -4.66 10.71
CA LEU A 93 20.41 -5.94 10.29
C LEU A 93 21.77 -5.76 9.60
N LEU A 94 22.56 -4.76 10.03
CA LEU A 94 23.98 -4.61 9.66
C LEU A 94 24.91 -5.11 10.78
N THR A 95 24.60 -6.25 11.41
CA THR A 95 25.45 -6.79 12.50
C THR A 95 26.62 -7.65 12.05
N PHE A 96 26.70 -8.19 10.84
CA PHE A 96 27.90 -8.95 10.46
C PHE A 96 28.23 -8.81 8.97
N GLU A 97 29.35 -8.13 8.71
CA GLU A 97 30.32 -8.53 7.67
C GLU A 97 30.19 -8.03 6.22
N THR A 98 29.68 -6.83 5.93
CA THR A 98 30.16 -6.11 4.73
C THR A 98 29.98 -4.60 4.82
N ALA A 99 31.10 -3.90 4.78
CA ALA A 99 31.17 -2.45 4.71
C ALA A 99 30.75 -1.91 3.33
N TYR A 100 29.62 -1.19 3.26
CA TYR A 100 29.48 0.00 2.43
C TYR A 100 28.22 0.82 2.83
N LYS A 101 28.40 1.88 3.62
CA LYS A 101 27.61 3.15 3.65
C LYS A 101 26.12 3.14 3.27
N LEU A 102 25.32 2.13 3.59
CA LEU A 102 23.86 2.26 3.50
C LEU A 102 23.37 2.93 4.78
N ARG A 103 22.86 4.13 4.59
CA ARG A 103 22.53 5.15 5.59
C ARG A 103 21.42 4.61 6.50
N GLY A 104 21.80 3.95 7.59
CA GLY A 104 20.88 3.42 8.59
C GLY A 104 20.18 4.55 9.33
N GLY A 105 18.90 4.74 9.02
CA GLY A 105 18.04 5.74 9.64
C GLY A 105 16.57 5.35 9.50
N PRO A 106 15.69 5.88 10.34
CA PRO A 106 14.27 5.57 10.28
C PRO A 106 13.68 5.93 8.91
N SER A 107 12.76 5.11 8.41
CA SER A 107 12.19 5.23 7.06
C SER A 107 11.08 6.28 6.98
N LEU A 108 10.94 6.94 5.84
CA LEU A 108 9.77 7.76 5.50
C LEU A 108 8.71 6.86 4.87
N VAL A 109 7.49 6.89 5.39
CA VAL A 109 6.39 6.07 4.86
C VAL A 109 5.40 6.96 4.14
N PHE A 110 5.12 6.65 2.88
CA PHE A 110 4.07 7.27 2.08
C PHE A 110 2.93 6.28 1.88
N ALA A 111 1.71 6.70 2.18
CA ALA A 111 0.52 5.91 1.90
C ALA A 111 -0.48 6.74 1.11
N HIS A 112 -0.98 6.17 0.01
CA HIS A 112 -1.97 6.83 -0.84
C HIS A 112 -3.35 6.18 -0.71
N SER A 113 -4.40 7.01 -0.62
CA SER A 113 -5.80 6.57 -0.60
C SER A 113 -6.04 5.43 0.40
N LEU A 114 -6.56 4.28 -0.03
CA LEU A 114 -6.80 3.09 0.80
C LEU A 114 -5.53 2.57 1.51
N GLY A 115 -4.34 2.82 0.98
CA GLY A 115 -3.06 2.51 1.64
C GLY A 115 -2.95 3.09 3.05
N ASN A 116 -3.60 4.23 3.30
CA ASN A 116 -3.63 4.84 4.63
C ASN A 116 -4.39 4.00 5.65
N HIS A 117 -5.47 3.34 5.25
CA HIS A 117 -6.22 2.43 6.14
C HIS A 117 -5.42 1.18 6.44
N VAL A 118 -4.77 0.61 5.42
CA VAL A 118 -3.92 -0.57 5.57
C VAL A 118 -2.74 -0.25 6.49
N PHE A 119 -2.10 0.91 6.33
CA PHE A 119 -1.01 1.34 7.20
C PHE A 119 -1.49 1.63 8.62
N ARG A 120 -2.65 2.28 8.80
CA ARG A 120 -3.25 2.46 10.13
C ARG A 120 -3.55 1.11 10.79
N TYR A 121 -4.09 0.15 10.05
CA TYR A 121 -4.34 -1.20 10.55
C TYR A 121 -3.03 -1.88 10.94
N PHE A 122 -1.97 -1.73 10.13
CA PHE A 122 -0.63 -2.22 10.45
C PHE A 122 -0.13 -1.68 11.79
N LEU A 123 -0.30 -0.39 12.09
CA LEU A 123 0.09 0.18 13.39
C LEU A 123 -0.68 -0.44 14.57
N GLU A 124 -1.98 -0.69 14.42
CA GLU A 124 -2.77 -1.35 15.47
C GLU A 124 -2.39 -2.83 15.62
N TRP A 125 -2.18 -3.53 14.51
CA TRP A 125 -1.68 -4.90 14.49
C TRP A 125 -0.30 -4.98 15.18
N LEU A 126 0.58 -4.02 14.93
CA LEU A 126 1.91 -3.96 15.51
C LEU A 126 1.88 -3.78 17.05
N LYS A 127 0.87 -3.11 17.60
CA LYS A 127 0.68 -3.03 19.07
C LYS A 127 0.36 -4.38 19.71
N LEU A 128 -0.20 -5.32 18.94
CA LEU A 128 -0.45 -6.68 19.41
C LEU A 128 0.82 -7.53 19.35
N GLU A 129 1.69 -7.27 18.38
CA GLU A 129 2.94 -7.99 18.15
C GLU A 129 4.10 -7.53 19.03
N ILE A 130 4.17 -6.23 19.35
CA ILE A 130 5.25 -5.64 20.13
C ILE A 130 4.75 -5.35 21.55
N ALA A 131 5.54 -5.73 22.55
CA ALA A 131 5.23 -5.41 23.94
C ALA A 131 5.00 -3.89 24.10
N PRO A 132 3.95 -3.44 24.80
CA PRO A 132 3.56 -2.02 24.85
C PRO A 132 4.68 -1.06 25.27
N LYS A 133 5.64 -1.54 26.08
CA LYS A 133 6.80 -0.75 26.52
C LYS A 133 7.77 -0.41 25.38
N HIS A 134 7.90 -1.28 24.39
CA HIS A 134 8.84 -1.14 23.28
C HIS A 134 8.18 -0.64 21.98
N TYR A 135 6.86 -0.46 21.97
CA TYR A 135 6.13 -0.05 20.76
C TYR A 135 6.59 1.32 20.25
N ASN A 136 6.64 2.33 21.12
CA ASN A 136 7.08 3.67 20.73
C ASN A 136 8.57 3.69 20.35
N GLU A 137 9.41 2.94 21.08
CA GLU A 137 10.84 2.79 20.75
C GLU A 137 11.02 2.18 19.35
N TRP A 138 10.21 1.18 19.00
CA TRP A 138 10.22 0.58 17.67
C TRP A 138 9.80 1.60 16.60
N LEU A 139 8.74 2.38 16.84
CA LEU A 139 8.32 3.41 15.89
C LEU A 139 9.43 4.45 15.66
N ASP A 140 10.03 4.97 16.72
CA ASP A 140 11.09 6.00 16.65
C ASP A 140 12.34 5.47 15.92
N GLN A 141 12.63 4.17 16.04
CA GLN A 141 13.77 3.52 15.37
C GLN A 141 13.52 3.25 13.89
N HIS A 142 12.28 2.94 13.50
CA HIS A 142 11.98 2.41 12.17
C HIS A 142 11.21 3.37 11.25
N ILE A 143 10.46 4.34 11.80
CA ILE A 143 9.60 5.25 11.05
C ILE A 143 9.91 6.69 11.47
N HIS A 144 10.42 7.48 10.54
CA HIS A 144 10.77 8.88 10.81
C HIS A 144 9.55 9.78 10.66
N ALA A 145 8.84 9.61 9.56
CA ALA A 145 7.65 10.37 9.24
C ALA A 145 6.70 9.53 8.40
N TYR A 146 5.42 9.84 8.55
CA TYR A 146 4.34 9.24 7.80
C TYR A 146 3.59 10.32 7.01
N PHE A 147 3.56 10.16 5.68
CA PHE A 147 2.87 11.06 4.76
C PHE A 147 1.60 10.40 4.24
N ALA A 148 0.48 10.94 4.69
CA ALA A 148 -0.85 10.47 4.34
C ALA A 148 -1.38 11.22 3.11
N VAL A 149 -1.27 10.63 1.92
CA VAL A 149 -1.72 11.26 0.67
C VAL A 149 -3.14 10.82 0.35
N GLY A 150 -4.07 11.77 0.27
CA GLY A 150 -5.48 11.50 -0.07
C GLY A 150 -6.16 10.50 0.87
N ALA A 151 -5.85 10.55 2.17
CA ALA A 151 -6.29 9.56 3.15
C ALA A 151 -7.80 9.67 3.46
N PRO A 152 -8.63 8.65 3.14
CA PRO A 152 -10.07 8.71 3.37
C PRO A 152 -10.42 8.28 4.80
N LEU A 153 -9.74 8.81 5.83
CA LEU A 153 -9.69 8.28 7.22
C LEU A 153 -11.06 7.98 7.87
N LEU A 154 -12.13 8.65 7.42
CA LEU A 154 -13.49 8.47 7.93
C LEU A 154 -14.41 7.73 6.96
N GLY A 155 -13.93 7.38 5.78
CA GLY A 155 -14.73 6.88 4.69
C GLY A 155 -14.68 7.77 3.44
N ALA A 156 -15.32 7.31 2.37
CA ALA A 156 -15.53 8.05 1.13
C ALA A 156 -17.00 7.87 0.73
N ILE A 157 -17.63 8.89 0.13
CA ILE A 157 -19.05 8.79 -0.26
C ILE A 157 -19.24 7.96 -1.53
N GLU A 158 -18.19 7.91 -2.35
CA GLU A 158 -18.13 7.21 -3.62
C GLU A 158 -18.23 5.70 -3.43
N THR A 159 -17.95 5.17 -2.23
CA THR A 159 -18.21 3.75 -1.93
C THR A 159 -19.69 3.44 -1.83
N ILE A 160 -20.50 4.37 -1.29
CA ILE A 160 -21.96 4.22 -1.23
C ILE A 160 -22.53 4.23 -2.64
N GLU A 161 -22.13 5.20 -3.46
CA GLU A 161 -22.56 5.29 -4.85
C GLU A 161 -22.12 4.04 -5.64
N ALA A 162 -20.86 3.63 -5.53
CA ALA A 162 -20.36 2.45 -6.22
C ALA A 162 -21.07 1.15 -5.79
N THR A 163 -21.54 1.06 -4.54
CA THR A 163 -22.30 -0.09 -4.03
C THR A 163 -23.75 -0.06 -4.47
N LEU A 164 -24.36 1.11 -4.69
CA LEU A 164 -25.78 1.23 -5.00
C LEU A 164 -26.09 1.32 -6.50
N SER A 165 -25.23 1.98 -7.27
CA SER A 165 -25.46 2.25 -8.69
C SER A 165 -24.39 1.68 -9.62
N GLY A 166 -23.33 1.07 -9.09
CA GLY A 166 -22.23 0.53 -9.91
C GLY A 166 -21.46 1.63 -10.62
N PHE A 167 -20.57 2.32 -9.90
CA PHE A 167 -19.81 3.44 -10.46
C PHE A 167 -18.69 2.94 -11.40
N THR A 168 -18.78 3.28 -12.69
CA THR A 168 -17.93 2.72 -13.76
C THR A 168 -16.55 3.35 -13.89
N PHE A 169 -16.32 4.55 -13.33
CA PHE A 169 -15.06 5.29 -13.49
C PHE A 169 -14.60 5.44 -14.95
N GLY A 170 -15.53 5.37 -15.92
CA GLY A 170 -15.21 5.40 -17.35
C GLY A 170 -14.63 4.10 -17.91
N LEU A 171 -14.59 3.01 -17.13
CA LEU A 171 -14.23 1.68 -17.63
C LEU A 171 -15.39 1.08 -18.43
N PRO A 172 -15.12 0.34 -19.53
CA PRO A 172 -16.13 -0.31 -20.35
C PRO A 172 -16.64 -1.61 -19.68
N ILE A 173 -17.14 -1.50 -18.46
CA ILE A 173 -17.68 -2.61 -17.65
C ILE A 173 -19.11 -2.25 -17.27
N SER A 174 -20.01 -3.23 -17.25
CA SER A 174 -21.40 -3.00 -16.87
C SER A 174 -21.52 -2.61 -15.38
N GLU A 175 -22.40 -1.67 -15.08
CA GLU A 175 -22.69 -1.19 -13.71
C GLU A 175 -23.00 -2.35 -12.76
N ARG A 176 -23.80 -3.32 -13.23
CA ARG A 176 -24.16 -4.52 -12.47
C ARG A 176 -22.97 -5.42 -12.14
N SER A 177 -22.00 -5.54 -13.05
CA SER A 177 -20.77 -6.28 -12.78
C SER A 177 -19.90 -5.57 -11.74
N LEU A 178 -19.93 -4.23 -11.71
CA LEU A 178 -19.17 -3.44 -10.74
C LEU A 178 -19.82 -3.41 -9.36
N GLU A 179 -21.15 -3.38 -9.28
CA GLU A 179 -21.89 -3.50 -8.02
C GLU A 179 -21.48 -4.78 -7.27
N VAL A 180 -21.52 -5.93 -7.97
CA VAL A 180 -21.07 -7.22 -7.43
C VAL A 180 -19.59 -7.19 -7.07
N THR A 181 -18.74 -6.57 -7.89
CA THR A 181 -17.30 -6.49 -7.64
C THR A 181 -16.97 -5.61 -6.43
N VAL A 182 -17.68 -4.50 -6.23
CA VAL A 182 -17.50 -3.57 -5.10
C VAL A 182 -17.90 -4.23 -3.78
N VAL A 183 -18.95 -5.05 -3.78
CA VAL A 183 -19.36 -5.84 -2.60
C VAL A 183 -18.31 -6.90 -2.26
N VAL A 184 -17.64 -7.49 -3.27
CA VAL A 184 -16.58 -8.50 -3.07
C VAL A 184 -15.25 -7.89 -2.65
N ILE A 185 -14.96 -6.63 -3.01
CA ILE A 185 -13.75 -5.93 -2.56
C ILE A 185 -13.93 -5.54 -1.09
N GLY A 186 -13.42 -6.39 -0.19
CA GLY A 186 -13.47 -6.20 1.26
C GLY A 186 -12.87 -4.87 1.75
N GLY A 187 -12.03 -4.22 0.93
CA GLY A 187 -11.48 -2.88 1.20
C GLY A 187 -12.47 -1.72 1.06
N LYS A 188 -13.57 -1.85 0.30
CA LYS A 188 -14.53 -0.74 0.05
C LYS A 188 -15.71 -0.73 1.02
N ALA A 189 -16.12 -1.89 1.53
CA ALA A 189 -17.16 -2.00 2.56
C ALA A 189 -16.74 -1.40 3.92
N HIS A 190 -15.46 -1.09 4.12
CA HIS A 190 -14.94 -0.54 5.39
C HIS A 190 -14.82 0.99 5.37
N LEU A 191 -15.19 1.64 4.27
CA LEU A 191 -14.93 3.05 4.00
C LEU A 191 -16.23 3.87 4.05
N PHE A 192 -16.98 3.76 5.14
CA PHE A 192 -18.24 4.48 5.34
C PHE A 192 -18.05 5.77 6.15
N ILE A 193 -18.33 6.91 5.49
CA ILE A 193 -18.70 8.26 5.97
C ILE A 193 -17.79 9.43 5.47
N ARG A 194 -18.48 10.39 4.81
CA ARG A 194 -18.12 11.78 4.46
C ARG A 194 -16.63 12.12 4.29
N THR A 195 -16.19 12.13 3.04
CA THR A 195 -15.50 13.26 2.37
C THR A 195 -15.41 12.94 0.87
N ARG A 196 -15.36 13.98 0.03
CA ARG A 196 -15.12 13.87 -1.43
C ARG A 196 -13.62 13.72 -1.66
N LEU A 197 -13.18 12.63 -2.29
CA LEU A 197 -12.09 12.55 -3.27
C LEU A 197 -11.76 11.08 -3.63
N GLU A 198 -11.73 10.82 -4.94
CA GLU A 198 -10.98 9.82 -5.72
C GLU A 198 -10.76 8.38 -5.19
N ILE A 199 -11.26 7.41 -5.98
CA ILE A 199 -11.18 5.97 -5.69
C ILE A 199 -9.78 5.39 -5.94
N ALA A 200 -9.23 4.83 -4.86
CA ALA A 200 -8.41 3.61 -4.73
C ALA A 200 -7.28 3.35 -5.75
N TYR A 201 -6.17 4.09 -5.60
CA TYR A 201 -4.84 3.51 -5.79
C TYR A 201 -4.27 3.17 -4.42
N ALA A 202 -4.49 1.93 -3.99
CA ALA A 202 -4.15 1.42 -2.67
C ALA A 202 -2.68 0.98 -2.68
N MET A 203 -1.74 1.91 -2.53
CA MET A 203 -0.32 1.61 -2.62
C MET A 203 0.43 2.38 -1.54
N SER A 204 1.18 1.62 -0.73
CA SER A 204 2.10 2.16 0.27
C SER A 204 3.52 2.06 -0.27
N VAL A 205 4.23 3.18 -0.26
CA VAL A 205 5.63 3.27 -0.67
C VAL A 205 6.45 3.63 0.56
N VAL A 206 7.49 2.86 0.83
CA VAL A 206 8.45 3.14 1.90
C VAL A 206 9.70 3.73 1.25
N VAL A 207 10.09 4.93 1.67
CA VAL A 207 11.34 5.58 1.24
C VAL A 207 12.32 5.49 2.40
N SER A 208 13.42 4.78 2.20
CA SER A 208 14.40 4.45 3.23
C SER A 208 15.44 5.56 3.47
N GLN A 209 15.32 6.74 2.85
CA GLN A 209 16.37 7.76 2.88
C GLN A 209 15.85 9.11 3.40
N LEU A 210 16.41 9.57 4.53
CA LEU A 210 16.52 11.00 4.79
C LEU A 210 17.65 11.55 3.92
N VAL A 211 17.32 12.52 3.06
CA VAL A 211 18.31 13.42 2.47
C VAL A 211 18.87 14.21 3.65
N HIS A 212 20.14 13.97 3.99
CA HIS A 212 20.80 14.61 5.13
C HIS A 212 21.18 16.09 4.87
N ASP A 213 20.68 16.70 3.79
CA ASP A 213 21.05 18.06 3.34
C ASP A 213 19.80 18.87 2.90
N LEU A 214 18.86 19.09 3.82
CA LEU A 214 17.89 20.20 3.75
C LEU A 214 17.93 21.02 5.05
#